data_AF-A0A7V5P478-F1
#
_entry.id   AF-A0A7V5P478-F1
#
_cell.length_a   1.000
_cell.length_b   1.000
_cell.length_c   1.000
_cell.angle_alpha   90.00
_cell.angle_beta   90.00
_cell.angle_gamma   90.00
#
_symmetry.space_group_name_H-M   'P 1'
#
loop_
_entity.id
_entity.type
_entity.pdbx_description
1 polymer ?
#
loop_
_entity_poly.entity_id
_entity_poly.type
_entity_poly.pdbx_seq_one_letter_code
_entity_poly.pdbx_strand_id
1 'polypeptide(L)'
;MIRRYFELDRLNTTISKELLGGATTFITMVYIIIVNPKILEAAGIPFGPSMVATILSAFFGTLIMGMYAKMPIAIAPYMGENAFIAYTVVKVMGYSWQTAIGAVFISGVLFVLIIFFGVRSWLANSIFFSLKI
;
A
#
# COMPACT_ATOMS: atom_id res chain seq x y z
N MET A 1 23.82 -16.98 5.13
CA MET A 1 23.49 -15.53 5.23
C MET A 1 21.99 -15.28 5.23
N ILE A 2 21.25 -15.62 4.15
CA ILE A 2 19.78 -15.44 4.06
C ILE A 2 19.00 -16.16 5.18
N ARG A 3 19.29 -17.44 5.47
CA ARG A 3 18.65 -18.21 6.55
C ARG A 3 18.75 -17.53 7.92
N ARG A 4 19.89 -16.89 8.20
CA ARG A 4 20.17 -16.20 9.47
C ARG A 4 19.55 -14.80 9.50
N TYR A 5 19.45 -14.12 8.37
CA TYR A 5 18.88 -12.77 8.27
C TYR A 5 17.36 -12.75 8.50
N PHE A 6 16.67 -13.74 7.92
CA PHE A 6 15.22 -13.95 8.04
C PHE A 6 14.84 -14.97 9.12
N GLU A 7 15.82 -15.48 9.87
CA GLU A 7 15.62 -16.41 10.99
C GLU A 7 14.77 -17.65 10.61
N LEU A 8 14.98 -18.19 9.40
CA LEU A 8 14.15 -19.26 8.83
C LEU A 8 14.11 -20.51 9.71
N ASP A 9 15.21 -20.82 10.39
CA ASP A 9 15.31 -21.96 11.30
C ASP A 9 14.49 -21.73 12.57
N ARG A 10 14.38 -20.48 13.05
CA ARG A 10 13.48 -20.11 14.17
C ARG A 10 12.02 -20.17 13.77
N LEU A 11 11.73 -19.81 12.52
CA LEU A 11 10.38 -19.83 11.94
C LEU A 11 9.97 -21.23 11.43
N ASN A 12 10.82 -22.27 11.62
CA ASN A 12 10.57 -23.64 11.15
C ASN A 12 10.18 -23.74 9.66
N THR A 13 10.74 -22.87 8.83
CA THR A 13 10.41 -22.77 7.40
C THR A 13 11.61 -23.05 6.49
N THR A 14 11.36 -23.28 5.21
CA THR A 14 12.38 -23.51 4.18
C THR A 14 12.26 -22.51 3.06
N ILE A 15 13.36 -22.25 2.35
CA ILE A 15 13.38 -21.32 1.21
C ILE A 15 12.31 -21.68 0.16
N SER A 16 12.09 -22.97 -0.10
CA SER A 16 11.06 -23.43 -1.03
C SER A 16 9.63 -23.13 -0.53
N LYS A 17 9.37 -23.26 0.77
CA LYS A 17 8.06 -22.91 1.37
C LYS A 17 7.80 -21.40 1.29
N GLU A 18 8.81 -20.58 1.58
CA GLU A 18 8.72 -19.12 1.48
C GLU A 18 8.53 -18.65 0.03
N LEU A 19 9.26 -19.23 -0.92
CA LEU A 19 9.07 -18.96 -2.35
C LEU A 19 7.66 -19.33 -2.82
N LEU A 20 7.16 -20.49 -2.40
CA LEU A 20 5.81 -20.91 -2.71
C LEU A 20 4.77 -19.97 -2.09
N GLY A 21 4.95 -19.58 -0.82
CA GLY A 21 4.09 -18.62 -0.14
C GLY A 21 4.06 -17.27 -0.85
N GLY A 22 5.23 -16.74 -1.21
CA GLY A 22 5.35 -15.51 -1.98
C GLY A 22 4.69 -15.60 -3.36
N ALA A 23 4.84 -16.73 -4.07
CA ALA A 23 4.18 -16.96 -5.35
C ALA A 23 2.65 -17.03 -5.20
N THR A 24 2.15 -17.73 -4.19
CA THR A 24 0.72 -17.78 -3.87
C THR A 24 0.18 -16.38 -3.59
N THR A 25 0.85 -15.61 -2.72
CA THR A 25 0.48 -14.23 -2.41
C THR A 25 0.49 -13.35 -3.66
N PHE A 26 1.50 -13.46 -4.51
CA PHE A 26 1.56 -12.73 -5.78
C PHE A 26 0.36 -13.06 -6.69
N ILE A 27 0.05 -14.34 -6.88
CA ILE A 27 -1.09 -14.77 -7.72
C ILE A 27 -2.41 -14.22 -7.17
N THR A 28 -2.60 -14.21 -5.85
CA THR A 28 -3.84 -13.69 -5.24
C THR A 28 -4.04 -12.19 -5.44
N MET A 29 -2.97 -11.41 -5.62
CA MET A 29 -3.06 -9.95 -5.79
C MET A 29 -2.91 -9.48 -7.24
N VAL A 30 -2.45 -10.34 -8.16
CA VAL A 30 -2.04 -9.93 -9.51
C VAL A 30 -3.16 -9.22 -10.29
N TYR A 31 -4.42 -9.45 -9.93
CA TYR A 31 -5.57 -8.74 -10.48
C TYR A 31 -5.42 -7.21 -10.39
N ILE A 32 -4.69 -6.69 -9.39
CA ILE A 32 -4.50 -5.25 -9.19
C ILE A 32 -3.77 -4.58 -10.37
N ILE A 33 -2.95 -5.35 -11.10
CA ILE A 33 -2.23 -4.88 -12.29
C ILE A 33 -3.20 -4.38 -13.36
N ILE A 34 -4.44 -4.91 -13.39
CA ILE A 34 -5.46 -4.53 -14.37
C ILE A 34 -6.56 -3.70 -13.74
N VAL A 35 -7.03 -4.08 -12.55
CA VAL A 35 -8.21 -3.45 -11.94
C VAL A 35 -7.89 -2.03 -11.46
N ASN A 36 -6.72 -1.80 -10.85
CA ASN A 36 -6.39 -0.45 -10.38
C ASN A 36 -6.24 0.57 -11.53
N PRO A 37 -5.48 0.28 -12.61
CA PRO A 37 -5.41 1.18 -13.76
C PRO A 37 -6.76 1.42 -14.43
N LYS A 38 -7.66 0.44 -14.48
CA LYS A 38 -9.04 0.64 -14.99
C LYS A 38 -9.86 1.62 -14.15
N ILE A 39 -9.72 1.57 -12.82
CA ILE A 39 -10.39 2.54 -11.94
C ILE A 39 -9.83 3.94 -12.19
N LEU A 40 -8.51 4.07 -12.26
CA LEU A 40 -7.84 5.35 -12.50
C LEU A 40 -8.11 5.91 -13.91
N GLU A 41 -8.26 5.03 -14.90
CA GLU A 41 -8.68 5.38 -16.26
C GLU A 41 -10.08 6.01 -16.29
N ALA A 42 -11.00 5.56 -15.43
CA ALA A 42 -12.30 6.21 -15.28
C ALA A 42 -12.19 7.67 -14.81
N ALA A 43 -11.10 8.04 -14.12
CA ALA A 43 -10.76 9.41 -13.74
C ALA A 43 -10.03 10.21 -14.84
N GLY A 44 -9.71 9.58 -15.98
CA GLY A 44 -8.94 10.19 -17.07
C GLY A 44 -7.43 10.04 -16.93
N ILE A 45 -6.94 9.18 -16.03
CA ILE A 45 -5.51 8.86 -15.91
C ILE A 45 -5.13 7.82 -16.97
N PRO A 46 -4.05 8.02 -17.75
CA PRO A 46 -3.63 7.04 -18.76
C PRO A 46 -3.35 5.64 -18.18
N PHE A 47 -3.91 4.61 -18.80
CA PHE A 47 -3.82 3.21 -18.34
C PHE A 47 -2.37 2.71 -18.23
N GLY A 48 -1.56 2.88 -19.28
CA GLY A 48 -0.17 2.37 -19.31
C GLY A 48 0.70 2.96 -18.18
N PRO A 49 0.82 4.29 -18.07
CA PRO A 49 1.55 4.93 -16.98
C PRO A 49 1.03 4.57 -15.57
N SER A 50 -0.29 4.50 -15.37
CA SER A 50 -0.86 4.14 -14.06
C SER A 50 -0.64 2.67 -13.70
N MET A 51 -0.61 1.76 -14.69
CA MET A 51 -0.22 0.36 -14.52
C MET A 51 1.23 0.25 -14.06
N VAL A 52 2.16 0.93 -14.74
CA VAL A 52 3.58 0.93 -14.37
C VAL A 52 3.77 1.51 -12.97
N ALA A 53 3.13 2.63 -12.65
CA ALA A 53 3.17 3.24 -11.32
C ALA A 53 2.65 2.30 -10.23
N THR A 54 1.56 1.57 -10.51
CA THR A 54 0.98 0.57 -9.60
C THR A 54 1.97 -0.57 -9.32
N ILE A 55 2.55 -1.15 -10.38
CA ILE A 55 3.50 -2.26 -10.26
C ILE A 55 4.73 -1.82 -9.47
N LEU A 56 5.33 -0.68 -9.81
CA LEU A 56 6.53 -0.19 -9.13
C LEU A 56 6.24 0.13 -7.67
N SER A 57 5.13 0.79 -7.36
CA SER A 57 4.75 1.12 -5.98
C SER A 57 4.51 -0.13 -5.13
N ALA A 58 3.81 -1.13 -5.67
CA ALA A 58 3.59 -2.40 -4.99
C ALA A 58 4.89 -3.21 -4.80
N PHE A 59 5.75 -3.23 -5.82
CA PHE A 59 7.05 -3.89 -5.78
C PHE A 59 7.94 -3.30 -4.69
N PHE A 60 8.18 -1.97 -4.71
CA PHE A 60 9.03 -1.32 -3.73
C PHE A 60 8.42 -1.35 -2.33
N GLY A 61 7.10 -1.16 -2.19
CA GLY A 61 6.42 -1.28 -0.90
C GLY A 61 6.57 -2.66 -0.29
N THR A 62 6.30 -3.71 -1.07
CA THR A 62 6.47 -5.10 -0.63
C THR A 62 7.93 -5.43 -0.32
N LEU A 63 8.86 -4.93 -1.12
CA LEU A 63 10.30 -5.14 -0.92
C LEU A 63 10.80 -4.50 0.38
N ILE A 64 10.35 -3.29 0.70
CA ILE A 64 10.68 -2.61 1.97
C ILE A 64 10.11 -3.39 3.15
N MET A 65 8.87 -3.89 3.06
CA MET A 65 8.29 -4.71 4.12
C MET A 65 9.06 -6.01 4.34
N GLY A 66 9.44 -6.68 3.26
CA GLY A 66 10.22 -7.91 3.32
C GLY A 66 11.62 -7.68 3.90
N MET A 67 12.38 -6.74 3.35
CA MET A 67 13.79 -6.57 3.72
C MET A 67 13.99 -5.73 4.98
N TYR A 68 13.34 -4.57 5.08
CA TYR A 68 13.57 -3.64 6.19
C TYR A 68 12.71 -3.98 7.41
N ALA A 69 11.40 -4.13 7.21
CA ALA A 69 10.48 -4.43 8.32
C ALA A 69 10.52 -5.92 8.74
N LYS A 70 11.09 -6.80 7.91
CA LYS A 70 11.12 -8.26 8.11
C LYS A 70 9.74 -8.85 8.40
N MET A 71 8.71 -8.31 7.76
CA MET A 71 7.33 -8.78 7.91
C MET A 71 6.83 -9.42 6.61
N PRO A 72 6.21 -10.60 6.67
CA PRO A 72 5.70 -11.31 5.50
C PRO A 72 4.35 -10.71 5.04
N ILE A 73 4.34 -9.41 4.74
CA ILE A 73 3.16 -8.66 4.31
C ILE A 73 3.46 -8.01 2.97
N ALA A 74 2.64 -8.32 1.97
CA ALA A 74 2.69 -7.66 0.69
C ALA A 74 1.87 -6.37 0.70
N ILE A 75 2.39 -5.34 0.03
CA ILE A 75 1.76 -4.03 -0.10
C ILE A 75 1.28 -3.87 -1.53
N ALA A 76 0.03 -3.43 -1.66
CA ALA A 76 -0.56 -3.03 -2.92
C ALA A 76 -1.50 -1.83 -2.70
N PRO A 77 -1.88 -1.11 -3.77
CA PRO A 77 -2.78 0.03 -3.64
C PRO A 77 -4.12 -0.33 -2.97
N TYR A 78 -4.61 0.57 -2.13
CA TYR A 78 -5.92 0.41 -1.52
C TYR A 78 -7.03 0.81 -2.51
N MET A 79 -7.82 -0.18 -2.91
CA MET A 79 -8.81 -0.02 -3.98
C MET A 79 -9.96 0.93 -3.62
N GLY A 80 -10.33 1.04 -2.34
CA GLY A 80 -11.43 1.91 -1.90
C GLY A 80 -11.12 3.40 -2.10
N GLU A 81 -9.89 3.82 -1.80
CA GLU A 81 -9.47 5.21 -1.95
C GLU A 81 -9.28 5.59 -3.43
N ASN A 82 -8.76 4.67 -4.25
CA ASN A 82 -8.69 4.89 -5.70
C ASN A 82 -10.09 5.00 -6.33
N ALA A 83 -11.06 4.20 -5.87
CA ALA A 83 -12.45 4.33 -6.29
C ALA A 83 -13.08 5.66 -5.85
N PHE A 84 -12.81 6.11 -4.62
CA PHE A 84 -13.26 7.41 -4.13
C PHE A 84 -12.69 8.56 -4.96
N ILE A 85 -11.39 8.54 -5.26
CA ILE A 85 -10.75 9.56 -6.10
C ILE A 85 -11.37 9.57 -7.50
N ALA A 86 -11.49 8.41 -8.15
CA ALA A 86 -11.96 8.32 -9.52
C ALA A 86 -13.45 8.67 -9.67
N TYR A 87 -14.31 8.08 -8.84
CA TYR A 87 -15.75 8.19 -8.99
C TYR A 87 -16.34 9.36 -8.22
N THR A 88 -15.82 9.71 -7.05
CA THR A 88 -16.36 10.82 -6.26
C THR A 88 -15.65 12.13 -6.60
N VAL A 89 -14.34 12.21 -6.38
CA VAL A 89 -13.60 13.48 -6.50
C VAL A 89 -13.53 13.96 -7.96
N VAL A 90 -13.22 13.06 -8.89
CA VAL A 90 -13.09 13.44 -10.30
C VAL A 90 -14.44 13.44 -11.02
N LYS A 91 -15.20 12.33 -10.95
CA LYS A 91 -16.45 12.21 -11.71
C LYS A 91 -17.64 12.99 -11.12
N VAL A 92 -17.85 12.94 -9.81
CA VAL A 92 -19.01 13.61 -9.17
C VAL A 92 -18.71 15.08 -8.86
N MET A 93 -17.54 15.36 -8.26
CA MET A 93 -17.19 16.73 -7.86
C MET A 93 -16.55 17.55 -8.99
N GLY A 94 -16.15 16.91 -10.10
CA GLY A 94 -15.66 17.58 -11.30
C GLY A 94 -14.22 18.12 -11.21
N TYR A 95 -13.45 17.73 -10.19
CA TYR A 95 -12.04 18.12 -10.10
C TYR A 95 -11.18 17.36 -11.12
N SER A 96 -10.07 17.97 -11.54
CA SER A 96 -9.10 17.29 -12.38
C SER A 96 -8.36 16.21 -11.60
N TRP A 97 -7.99 15.11 -12.26
CA TRP A 97 -7.25 14.02 -11.63
C TRP A 97 -5.88 14.46 -11.10
N GLN A 98 -5.26 15.47 -11.73
CA GLN A 98 -3.99 16.05 -11.28
C GLN A 98 -4.16 16.74 -9.92
N THR A 99 -5.24 17.50 -9.74
CA THR A 99 -5.56 18.13 -8.45
C THR A 99 -5.87 17.07 -7.38
N ALA A 100 -6.60 16.02 -7.74
CA ALA A 100 -6.93 14.94 -6.82
C ALA A 100 -5.67 14.19 -6.33
N ILE A 101 -4.77 13.79 -7.25
CA ILE A 101 -3.50 13.15 -6.87
C ILE A 101 -2.59 14.12 -6.11
N GLY A 102 -2.60 15.41 -6.46
CA GLY A 102 -1.88 16.45 -5.72
C GLY A 102 -2.35 16.54 -4.25
N ALA A 103 -3.65 16.48 -4.01
CA ALA A 103 -4.21 16.43 -2.66
C ALA A 103 -3.80 15.17 -1.92
N VAL A 104 -3.82 14.00 -2.56
CA VAL A 104 -3.34 12.73 -1.97
C VAL A 104 -1.86 12.82 -1.58
N PHE A 105 -1.02 13.41 -2.44
CA PHE A 105 0.39 13.62 -2.14
C PHE A 105 0.60 14.53 -0.91
N ILE A 106 -0.11 15.66 -0.84
CA ILE A 106 -0.04 16.57 0.30
C ILE A 106 -0.51 15.86 1.58
N SER A 107 -1.61 15.12 1.53
CA SER A 107 -2.10 14.32 2.66
C SER A 107 -1.06 13.30 3.14
N GLY A 108 -0.36 12.63 2.21
CA GLY A 108 0.73 11.71 2.54
C GLY A 108 1.91 12.41 3.24
N VAL A 109 2.32 13.57 2.76
CA VAL A 109 3.38 14.39 3.39
C VAL A 109 2.96 14.82 4.79
N LEU A 110 1.73 15.33 4.95
CA LEU A 110 1.18 15.71 6.26
C LEU A 110 1.12 14.52 7.21
N PHE A 111 0.71 13.35 6.72
CA PHE A 111 0.65 12.14 7.53
C PHE A 111 2.03 11.71 8.04
N VAL A 112 3.05 11.77 7.18
CA VAL A 112 4.44 11.50 7.58
C VAL A 112 4.90 12.50 8.65
N LEU A 113 4.63 13.79 8.47
CA LEU A 113 4.97 14.82 9.46
C LEU A 113 4.29 14.54 10.81
N ILE A 114 2.99 14.23 10.81
CA ILE A 114 2.23 13.88 12.03
C ILE A 114 2.85 12.69 12.77
N ILE A 115 3.33 11.67 12.04
CA ILE A 115 4.03 10.53 12.63
C ILE A 115 5.35 10.96 13.26
N PHE A 116 6.16 11.77 12.55
CA PHE A 116 7.43 12.28 13.06
C PHE A 116 7.27 13.14 14.33
N PHE A 117 6.20 13.93 14.43
CA PHE A 117 5.91 14.76 15.60
C PHE A 117 5.30 13.98 16.78
N GLY A 118 5.16 12.66 16.69
CA GLY A 118 4.73 11.83 17.82
C GLY A 118 3.25 11.96 18.19
N VAL A 119 2.42 12.59 17.34
CA VAL A 119 0.98 12.76 17.56
C VAL A 119 0.26 11.42 17.67
N ARG A 120 0.79 10.35 17.04
CA ARG A 120 0.35 8.96 17.24
C ARG A 120 0.26 8.57 18.72
N SER A 121 1.29 8.88 19.51
CA SER A 121 1.34 8.51 20.92
C SER A 121 0.34 9.31 21.74
N TRP A 122 0.15 10.59 21.37
CA TRP A 122 -0.85 11.46 21.98
C TRP A 122 -2.28 11.00 21.69
N LEU A 123 -2.59 10.65 20.43
CA LEU A 123 -3.90 10.14 20.03
C LEU A 123 -4.22 8.80 20.72
N ALA A 124 -3.27 7.87 20.78
CA ALA A 124 -3.45 6.57 21.45
C ALA A 124 -3.65 6.68 22.97
N ASN A 125 -3.18 7.77 23.59
CA ASN A 125 -3.42 8.07 25.00
C ASN A 125 -4.70 8.89 25.23
N SER A 126 -5.23 9.54 24.19
CA SER A 126 -6.45 10.34 24.25
C SER A 126 -7.73 9.50 24.00
N ILE A 127 -7.60 8.33 23.37
CA ILE A 127 -8.69 7.37 23.23
C ILE A 127 -8.85 6.63 24.58
N PHE A 128 -10.03 6.77 25.20
CA PHE A 128 -10.37 6.15 26.49
C PHE A 128 -10.00 4.66 26.52
N PHE A 129 -9.48 4.21 27.67
CA PHE A 129 -9.04 2.82 27.93
C PHE A 129 -10.09 1.74 27.64
N SER A 130 -11.37 2.09 27.46
CA SER A 130 -12.46 1.13 27.16
C SER A 130 -12.45 0.56 25.74
N LEU A 131 -11.62 1.06 24.82
CA LEU A 131 -11.54 0.61 23.41
C LEU A 131 -10.16 0.06 23.02
N LYS A 132 -9.23 -0.10 23.96
CA LYS A 132 -7.94 -0.79 23.72
C LYS A 132 -8.19 -2.31 23.74
N ILE A 133 -8.30 -2.91 22.56
CA ILE A 133 -8.15 -4.37 22.36
C ILE A 133 -6.66 -4.69 22.32
#